data_AF-A0A9E1RLG2-F1
#
_entry.id   AF-A0A9E1RLG2-F1
#
_cell.length_a   1.000
_cell.length_b   1.000
_cell.length_c   1.000
_cell.angle_alpha   90.00
_cell.angle_beta   90.00
_cell.angle_gamma   90.00
#
_symmetry.space_group_name_H-M   'P 1'
#
loop_
_entity.id
_entity.type
_entity.pdbx_description
1 polymer ?
#
loop_
_entity_poly.entity_id
_entity_poly.type
_entity_poly.pdbx_seq_one_letter_code
_entity_poly.pdbx_strand_id
1 'polypeptide(L)'
;MVSGIDLFYKSGRRSCLIDVFAIGGSKKFFSKEIHSAILYWIDSLARIFMDRGVNEDNAKIIAEEAIITIEGSLVFVRATGNYDSFKRTLENISKTLLSDIG
;
A
#
# COMPACT_ATOMS: atom_id res chain seq x y z
N MET A 1 9.67 6.05 -3.20
CA MET A 1 8.38 5.40 -2.87
C MET A 1 8.55 4.48 -1.67
N VAL A 2 9.14 3.29 -1.82
CA VAL A 2 9.22 2.24 -0.80
C VAL A 2 9.87 2.68 0.52
N SER A 3 10.98 3.42 0.48
CA SER A 3 11.64 3.96 1.68
C SER A 3 10.76 4.91 2.50
N GLY A 4 9.93 5.72 1.83
CA GLY A 4 8.98 6.61 2.49
C GLY A 4 7.86 5.82 3.19
N ILE A 5 7.40 4.73 2.57
CA ILE A 5 6.40 3.81 3.13
C ILE A 5 6.96 3.09 4.35
N ASP A 6 8.21 2.61 4.28
CA ASP A 6 8.90 1.99 5.41
C ASP A 6 9.00 2.94 6.62
N LEU A 7 9.41 4.18 6.36
CA LEU A 7 9.49 5.22 7.38
C LEU A 7 8.12 5.55 7.99
N PHE A 8 7.10 5.72 7.15
CA PHE A 8 5.74 6.03 7.59
C PHE A 8 5.19 4.96 8.53
N TYR A 9 5.36 3.68 8.17
CA TYR A 9 4.88 2.54 8.96
C TYR A 9 5.85 2.07 10.04
N LYS A 10 7.02 2.71 10.20
CA LYS A 10 8.06 2.32 11.16
C LYS A 10 8.42 0.83 11.02
N SER A 11 8.70 0.39 9.79
CA SER A 11 8.94 -1.02 9.45
C SER A 11 7.85 -1.97 9.94
N GLY A 12 6.60 -1.63 9.64
CA GLY A 12 5.42 -2.43 9.99
C GLY A 12 5.00 -2.36 11.46
N ARG A 13 5.63 -1.52 12.28
CA ARG A 13 5.30 -1.38 13.72
C ARG A 13 4.12 -0.45 13.97
N ARG A 14 3.77 0.40 13.02
CA ARG A 14 2.58 1.24 13.09
C ARG A 14 1.42 0.53 12.40
N SER A 15 0.27 0.53 13.06
CA SER A 15 -0.98 0.09 12.44
C SER A 15 -1.35 1.00 11.27
N CYS A 16 -1.91 0.41 10.21
CA CYS A 16 -2.60 1.19 9.20
C CYS A 16 -3.92 1.76 9.76
N LEU A 17 -4.13 3.06 9.52
CA LEU A 17 -5.33 3.78 9.89
C LEU A 17 -6.57 3.22 9.16
N ILE A 18 -6.41 2.85 7.89
CA ILE A 18 -7.46 2.22 7.06
C ILE A 18 -7.89 0.91 7.71
N ASP A 19 -6.93 0.08 8.08
CA ASP A 19 -7.18 -1.24 8.67
C ASP A 19 -7.90 -1.14 10.04
N VAL A 20 -7.60 -0.10 10.82
CA VAL A 20 -8.29 0.17 12.10
C VAL A 20 -9.74 0.63 11.91
N PHE A 21 -10.01 1.49 10.92
CA PHE A 21 -11.36 2.03 10.70
C PHE A 21 -12.22 1.22 9.72
N ALA A 22 -11.63 0.29 8.97
CA ALA A 22 -12.35 -0.60 8.06
C ALA A 22 -13.03 -1.79 8.75
N ILE A 23 -12.82 -1.97 10.07
CA ILE A 23 -13.30 -3.13 10.83
C ILE A 23 -14.34 -2.71 11.87
N GLY A 24 -15.45 -3.45 11.96
CA GLY A 24 -16.46 -3.28 13.01
C GLY A 24 -17.36 -2.05 12.83
N GLY A 25 -17.95 -1.56 13.93
CA GLY A 25 -18.92 -0.46 13.90
C GLY A 25 -18.37 0.89 13.44
N SER A 26 -17.05 1.08 13.46
CA SER A 26 -16.35 2.29 13.02
C SER A 26 -16.44 2.48 11.50
N LYS A 27 -16.47 1.39 10.72
CA LYS A 27 -16.60 1.42 9.25
C LYS A 27 -17.81 2.23 8.78
N LYS A 28 -18.93 2.17 9.51
CA LYS A 28 -20.15 2.92 9.17
C LYS A 28 -19.93 4.44 9.19
N PHE A 29 -19.02 4.92 10.02
CA PHE A 29 -18.78 6.35 10.21
C PHE A 29 -17.70 6.92 9.29
N PHE A 30 -16.79 6.06 8.79
CA PHE A 30 -15.59 6.49 8.06
C PHE A 30 -15.47 5.88 6.65
N SER A 31 -16.49 5.17 6.16
CA SER A 31 -16.42 4.46 4.88
C SER A 31 -16.07 5.39 3.71
N LYS A 32 -16.63 6.61 3.71
CA LYS A 32 -16.38 7.60 2.65
C LYS A 32 -14.95 8.13 2.72
N GLU A 33 -14.49 8.50 3.91
CA GLU A 33 -13.17 9.07 4.15
C GLU A 33 -12.08 8.04 3.83
N ILE A 34 -12.28 6.78 4.23
CA ILE A 34 -11.37 5.67 3.90
C ILE A 34 -11.33 5.44 2.39
N HIS A 35 -12.49 5.40 1.73
CA HIS A 35 -12.56 5.22 0.29
C HIS A 35 -11.82 6.32 -0.47
N SER A 36 -12.07 7.59 -0.12
CA SER A 36 -11.37 8.72 -0.71
C SER A 36 -9.86 8.70 -0.43
N ALA A 37 -9.43 8.29 0.76
CA ALA A 37 -8.02 8.17 1.08
C ALA A 37 -7.31 7.10 0.24
N ILE A 38 -7.94 5.94 0.05
CA ILE A 38 -7.39 4.87 -0.80
C ILE A 38 -7.29 5.33 -2.25
N LEU A 39 -8.34 5.95 -2.80
CA LEU A 39 -8.30 6.47 -4.18
C LEU A 39 -7.21 7.50 -4.37
N TYR A 40 -7.04 8.41 -3.40
CA TYR A 40 -5.96 9.39 -3.44
C TYR A 40 -4.57 8.72 -3.44
N TRP A 41 -4.38 7.63 -2.70
CA TRP A 41 -3.13 6.86 -2.71
C TRP A 41 -2.91 6.16 -4.05
N ILE A 42 -3.93 5.53 -4.61
CA ILE A 42 -3.88 4.89 -5.93
C ILE A 42 -3.46 5.91 -6.99
N ASP A 43 -4.16 7.04 -7.06
CA ASP A 43 -3.87 8.09 -8.06
C ASP A 43 -2.46 8.67 -7.88
N SER A 44 -2.01 8.84 -6.64
CA SER A 44 -0.67 9.36 -6.34
C SER A 44 0.43 8.38 -6.75
N LEU A 45 0.23 7.08 -6.52
CA LEU A 45 1.17 6.03 -6.91
C LEU A 45 1.15 5.81 -8.42
N ALA A 46 -0.03 5.82 -9.05
CA ALA A 46 -0.19 5.68 -10.49
C ALA A 46 0.61 6.75 -11.25
N ARG A 47 0.62 8.01 -10.76
CA ARG A 47 1.44 9.09 -11.34
C ARG A 47 2.92 8.74 -11.42
N ILE A 48 3.47 8.08 -10.40
CA ILE A 48 4.88 7.65 -10.39
C ILE A 48 5.17 6.62 -11.49
N PHE A 49 4.21 5.75 -11.82
CA PHE A 49 4.33 4.77 -12.90
C PHE A 49 4.10 5.40 -14.28
N MET A 50 3.16 6.34 -14.39
CA MET A 50 2.93 7.11 -15.62
C MET A 50 4.16 7.94 -16.01
N ASP A 51 4.86 8.54 -15.03
CA ASP A 51 6.12 9.26 -15.25
C ASP A 51 7.23 8.35 -15.83
N ARG A 52 7.06 7.03 -15.77
CA ARG A 52 7.96 6.01 -16.35
C ARG A 52 7.44 5.40 -17.66
N GLY A 53 6.38 5.97 -18.24
CA GLY A 53 5.82 5.54 -19.53
C GLY A 53 4.76 4.44 -19.46
N VAL A 54 4.32 4.04 -18.26
CA VAL A 54 3.17 3.13 -18.11
C VAL A 54 1.89 3.89 -18.45
N ASN A 55 0.99 3.30 -19.24
CA ASN A 55 -0.31 3.92 -19.51
C ASN A 55 -1.17 4.00 -18.22
N GLU A 56 -2.13 4.92 -18.20
CA GLU A 56 -2.90 5.25 -16.99
C GLU A 56 -3.62 4.03 -16.38
N ASP A 57 -4.27 3.20 -17.20
CA ASP A 57 -5.05 2.05 -16.72
C ASP A 57 -4.14 1.03 -16.04
N ASN A 58 -3.02 0.68 -16.67
CA ASN A 58 -2.04 -0.22 -16.08
C ASN A 58 -1.38 0.40 -14.85
N ALA A 59 -1.09 1.69 -14.85
CA ALA A 59 -0.50 2.39 -13.71
C ALA A 59 -1.41 2.35 -12.49
N LYS A 60 -2.73 2.48 -12.68
CA LYS A 60 -3.72 2.35 -11.60
C LYS A 60 -3.80 0.92 -11.06
N ILE A 61 -3.77 -0.10 -11.93
CA ILE A 61 -3.77 -1.51 -11.51
C ILE A 61 -2.52 -1.82 -10.67
N ILE A 62 -1.34 -1.45 -11.17
CA ILE A 62 -0.06 -1.63 -10.46
C ILE A 62 -0.07 -0.90 -9.10
N ALA A 63 -0.61 0.32 -9.06
CA ALA A 63 -0.74 1.08 -7.83
C ALA A 63 -1.68 0.42 -6.80
N GLU A 64 -2.83 -0.08 -7.26
CA GLU A 64 -3.79 -0.82 -6.44
C GLU A 64 -3.15 -2.08 -5.85
N GLU A 65 -2.49 -2.89 -6.69
CA GLU A 65 -1.78 -4.11 -6.26
C GLU A 65 -0.70 -3.82 -5.22
N ALA A 66 0.06 -2.73 -5.41
CA ALA A 66 1.07 -2.30 -4.45
C ALA A 66 0.46 -1.96 -3.08
N ILE A 67 -0.65 -1.21 -3.05
CA ILE A 67 -1.36 -0.87 -1.81
C ILE A 67 -1.89 -2.13 -1.13
N ILE A 68 -2.58 -3.00 -1.88
CA ILE A 68 -3.12 -4.27 -1.34
C ILE A 68 -2.01 -5.10 -0.71
N THR A 69 -0.85 -5.19 -1.38
CA THR A 69 0.31 -5.94 -0.91
C THR A 69 0.89 -5.34 0.38
N ILE A 70 0.99 -4.00 0.47
CA ILE A 70 1.42 -3.30 1.68
C ILE A 70 0.44 -3.56 2.83
N GLU A 71 -0.85 -3.33 2.63
CA GLU A 71 -1.87 -3.48 3.66
C GLU A 71 -1.98 -4.93 4.16
N GLY A 72 -1.97 -5.90 3.23
CA GLY A 72 -1.95 -7.32 3.58
C GLY A 72 -0.72 -7.70 4.42
N SER A 73 0.45 -7.11 4.14
CA SER A 73 1.64 -7.34 4.96
C SER A 73 1.54 -6.74 6.36
N LEU A 74 0.85 -5.61 6.52
CA LEU A 74 0.59 -5.01 7.84
C LEU A 74 -0.36 -5.87 8.68
N VAL A 75 -1.40 -6.43 8.06
CA VAL A 75 -2.27 -7.42 8.70
C VAL A 75 -1.46 -8.64 9.16
N PHE A 76 -0.61 -9.18 8.29
CA PHE A 76 0.24 -10.33 8.59
C PHE A 76 1.20 -10.05 9.75
N VAL A 77 1.89 -8.90 9.73
CA VAL A 77 2.84 -8.49 10.77
C VAL A 77 2.12 -8.32 12.11
N ARG A 78 0.91 -7.76 12.12
CA ARG A 78 0.11 -7.63 13.34
C ARG A 78 -0.25 -8.98 13.93
N ALA A 79 -0.63 -9.95 13.09
CA ALA A 79 -1.00 -11.28 13.54
C ALA A 79 0.19 -12.11 14.03
N THR A 80 1.38 -11.91 13.44
CA THR A 80 2.54 -12.80 13.65
C THR A 80 3.67 -12.19 14.47
N GLY A 81 3.73 -10.85 14.57
CA GLY A 81 4.88 -10.13 15.14
C GLY A 81 6.13 -10.16 14.26
N ASN A 82 6.09 -10.72 13.05
CA ASN A 82 7.24 -10.84 12.15
C ASN A 82 7.40 -9.58 11.29
N TYR A 83 8.10 -8.58 11.83
CA TYR A 83 8.36 -7.30 11.13
C TYR A 83 9.28 -7.45 9.90
N ASP A 84 10.10 -8.49 9.84
CA ASP A 84 10.97 -8.73 8.67
C ASP A 84 10.15 -9.10 7.43
N SER A 85 8.94 -9.65 7.61
CA SER A 85 8.00 -9.88 6.50
C SER A 85 7.60 -8.57 5.81
N PHE A 86 7.36 -7.48 6.57
CA PHE A 86 7.04 -6.18 5.99
C PHE A 86 8.19 -5.65 5.13
N LYS A 87 9.42 -5.74 5.63
CA LYS A 87 10.62 -5.31 4.89
C LYS A 87 10.80 -6.09 3.60
N ARG A 88 10.67 -7.42 3.65
CA ARG A 88 10.72 -8.27 2.45
C ARG A 88 9.61 -7.92 1.46
N THR A 89 8.40 -7.64 1.94
CA THR A 89 7.30 -7.18 1.08
C THR A 89 7.67 -5.91 0.32
N LEU A 90 8.23 -4.92 1.02
CA LEU A 90 8.69 -3.67 0.43
C LEU A 90 9.82 -3.86 -0.59
N GLU A 91 10.78 -4.72 -0.28
CA GLU A 91 11.85 -5.10 -1.23
C GLU A 91 11.28 -5.80 -2.47
N ASN A 92 10.30 -6.69 -2.30
CA ASN A 92 9.66 -7.39 -3.40
C ASN A 92 8.86 -6.44 -4.28
N ILE A 93 8.11 -5.49 -3.71
CA ILE A 93 7.42 -4.44 -4.48
C ILE A 93 8.43 -3.67 -5.34
N SER A 94 9.59 -3.33 -4.78
CA SER A 94 10.64 -2.65 -5.54
C SER A 94 11.27 -3.52 -6.63
N LYS A 95 11.18 -4.85 -6.52
CA LYS A 95 11.72 -5.78 -7.51
C LYS A 95 10.69 -6.07 -8.59
N THR A 96 9.50 -6.52 -8.23
CA THR A 96 8.49 -7.04 -9.17
C THR A 96 7.70 -5.95 -9.87
N LEU A 97 7.23 -4.94 -9.14
CA LEU A 97 6.41 -3.86 -9.72
C LEU A 97 7.26 -2.81 -10.46
N LEU A 98 8.60 -2.89 -10.34
CA LEU A 98 9.53 -2.01 -11.06
C LEU A 98 10.39 -2.75 -12.10
N SER A 99 10.47 -4.09 -12.07
CA SER A 99 11.19 -4.87 -13.09
C SER A 99 10.40 -5.04 -14.39
N ASP A 100 9.07 -5.01 -14.31
CA ASP A 100 8.19 -5.34 -15.42
C ASP A 100 7.83 -4.12 -16.28
N ILE A 101 8.49 -2.99 -16.03
CA ILE A 101 8.41 -1.74 -16.82
C ILE A 101 9.54 -1.72 -17.87
N GLY A 102 9.87 -2.89 -18.42
CA GLY A 102 10.81 -3.09 -19.53
C GLY A 102 10.08 -3.38 -20.83
#